data_AF-A0A0E0EV71-F1
#
_entry.id   AF-A0A0E0EV71-F1
#
_cell.length_a   1.000
_cell.length_b   1.000
_cell.length_c   1.000
_cell.angle_alpha   90.00
_cell.angle_beta   90.00
_cell.angle_gamma   90.00
#
_symmetry.space_group_name_H-M   'P 1'
#
loop_
_entity.id
_entity.type
_entity.pdbx_description
1 polymer ?
#
loop_
_entity_poly.entity_id
_entity_poly.type
_entity_poly.pdbx_seq_one_letter_code
_entity_poly.pdbx_strand_id
1 'polypeptide(L)'
;MASRSRLVARRSKPELVAPLRPTSHDTKLLSDLDDFHNHYEYTPLVPFFRSSVPGNVPPAPPPKMSLLATTIQRAIAEALMYYYPLASRLRELPCGKLVVDCNEKGVFPRY
;
A
#
# COMPACT_ATOMS: atom_id res chain seq x y z
N MET A 1 -32.27 -6.07 -25.39
CA MET A 1 -31.89 -6.63 -24.07
C MET A 1 -30.44 -6.27 -23.81
N ALA A 2 -30.14 -5.43 -22.81
CA ALA A 2 -28.76 -5.08 -22.47
C ALA A 2 -28.10 -6.24 -21.72
N SER A 3 -26.95 -6.71 -22.21
CA SER A 3 -26.16 -7.74 -21.54
C SER A 3 -25.63 -7.19 -20.21
N ARG A 4 -25.98 -7.83 -19.10
CA ARG A 4 -25.38 -7.54 -17.77
C ARG A 4 -23.95 -8.06 -17.77
N SER A 5 -22.99 -7.16 -17.91
CA SER A 5 -21.57 -7.48 -17.66
C SER A 5 -21.34 -7.69 -16.16
N ARG A 6 -20.71 -8.82 -15.80
CA ARG A 6 -20.34 -9.16 -14.42
C ARG A 6 -18.87 -8.84 -14.21
N LEU A 7 -18.56 -7.92 -13.29
CA LEU A 7 -17.19 -7.67 -12.85
C LEU A 7 -16.75 -8.78 -11.89
N VAL A 8 -15.67 -9.49 -12.22
CA VAL A 8 -15.08 -10.54 -11.36
C VAL A 8 -13.64 -10.16 -11.08
N ALA A 9 -13.32 -9.92 -9.80
CA ALA A 9 -11.96 -9.69 -9.35
C ALA A 9 -11.39 -11.00 -8.80
N ARG A 10 -10.18 -11.36 -9.24
CA ARG A 10 -9.39 -12.46 -8.67
C ARG A 10 -8.23 -11.86 -7.91
N ARG A 11 -8.09 -12.20 -6.63
CA ARG A 11 -7.02 -11.70 -5.77
C ARG A 11 -6.06 -12.83 -5.46
N SER A 12 -4.77 -12.53 -5.53
CA SER A 12 -3.72 -13.43 -5.02
C SER A 12 -3.68 -13.41 -3.49
N LYS A 13 -2.92 -14.33 -2.89
CA LYS A 13 -2.66 -14.30 -1.45
C LYS A 13 -1.94 -12.98 -1.11
N PRO A 14 -2.36 -12.27 -0.04
CA PRO A 14 -1.64 -11.08 0.41
C PRO A 14 -0.21 -11.43 0.84
N GLU A 15 0.75 -10.63 0.42
CA GLU A 15 2.15 -10.76 0.77
C GLU A 15 2.59 -9.53 1.56
N LEU A 16 3.34 -9.75 2.64
CA LEU A 16 3.85 -8.66 3.46
C LEU A 16 5.09 -8.07 2.78
N VAL A 17 5.11 -6.75 2.61
CA VAL A 17 6.26 -6.01 2.07
C VAL A 17 6.88 -5.19 3.19
N ALA A 18 8.11 -5.53 3.55
CA ALA A 18 8.93 -4.79 4.51
C ALA A 18 9.81 -3.74 3.80
N PRO A 19 10.35 -2.74 4.53
CA PRO A 19 11.37 -1.86 3.98
C PRO A 19 12.55 -2.65 3.41
N LEU A 20 13.13 -2.17 2.31
CA LEU A 20 14.23 -2.88 1.63
C LEU A 20 15.53 -2.94 2.46
N ARG A 21 15.71 -2.00 3.39
CA ARG A 21 16.83 -1.92 4.32
C ARG A 21 16.31 -1.56 5.71
N PRO A 22 17.09 -1.84 6.77
CA PRO A 22 16.76 -1.37 8.11
C PRO A 22 16.54 0.15 8.15
N THR A 23 15.55 0.54 8.94
CA THR A 23 15.04 1.88 9.20
C THR A 23 15.06 2.12 10.70
N SER A 24 14.81 3.35 11.14
CA SER A 24 14.84 3.69 12.56
C SER A 24 13.72 2.98 13.33
N HIS A 25 14.07 2.45 14.51
CA HIS A 25 13.11 1.89 15.46
C HIS A 25 12.85 2.93 16.55
N ASP A 26 11.74 3.65 16.42
CA ASP A 26 11.34 4.72 17.32
C ASP A 26 9.82 4.76 17.51
N THR A 27 9.36 5.43 18.56
CA THR A 27 7.94 5.75 18.72
C THR A 27 7.72 7.20 18.30
N LYS A 28 6.81 7.43 17.35
CA LYS A 28 6.39 8.79 16.97
C LYS A 28 5.04 9.11 17.58
N LEU A 29 4.98 10.26 18.25
CA LEU A 29 3.73 10.84 18.70
C LEU A 29 2.97 11.39 17.48
N LEU A 30 1.66 11.18 17.45
CA LEU A 30 0.80 11.88 16.50
C LEU A 30 0.73 13.36 16.85
N SER A 31 0.70 14.21 15.83
CA SER A 31 0.39 15.62 16.03
C SER A 31 -1.06 15.77 16.51
N ASP A 32 -1.41 16.93 17.07
CA ASP A 32 -2.78 17.16 17.52
C ASP A 32 -3.80 17.15 16.36
N LEU A 33 -3.35 17.41 15.12
CA LEU A 33 -4.19 17.28 13.93
C LEU A 33 -4.43 15.83 13.51
N ASP A 34 -3.46 14.95 13.75
CA ASP A 34 -3.55 13.53 13.45
C ASP A 34 -4.29 12.74 14.55
N ASP A 35 -4.40 13.33 15.75
CA ASP A 35 -5.00 12.70 16.94
C ASP A 35 -6.51 12.95 17.07
N PHE A 36 -7.13 13.59 16.07
CA PHE A 36 -8.59 13.69 16.05
C PHE A 36 -9.21 12.32 15.78
N HIS A 37 -10.06 11.87 16.69
CA HIS A 37 -10.68 10.54 16.63
C HIS A 37 -11.49 10.29 15.35
N ASN A 38 -12.06 11.35 14.74
CA ASN A 38 -12.76 11.26 13.47
C ASN A 38 -11.84 10.94 12.27
N HIS A 39 -10.52 11.09 12.42
CA HIS A 39 -9.52 10.72 11.42
C HIS A 39 -9.06 9.26 11.55
N TYR A 40 -9.55 8.51 12.55
CA TYR A 40 -9.19 7.11 12.75
C TYR A 40 -9.97 6.21 11.77
N GLU A 41 -9.79 6.47 10.49
CA GLU A 41 -10.43 5.76 9.39
C GLU A 41 -9.39 5.07 8.50
N TYR A 42 -9.84 4.00 7.84
CA TYR A 42 -9.08 3.39 6.76
C TYR A 42 -9.65 3.88 5.43
N THR A 43 -8.89 4.69 4.69
CA THR A 43 -9.31 5.25 3.39
C THR A 43 -8.82 4.36 2.23
N PRO A 44 -9.67 3.50 1.62
CA PRO A 44 -9.27 2.68 0.48
C PRO A 44 -9.20 3.51 -0.82
N LEU A 45 -8.14 3.29 -1.62
CA LEU A 45 -8.00 3.89 -2.95
C LEU A 45 -7.78 2.80 -4.02
N VAL A 46 -8.47 2.92 -5.16
CA VAL A 46 -8.30 2.04 -6.32
C VAL A 46 -7.90 2.88 -7.55
N PRO A 47 -6.59 3.05 -7.81
CA PRO A 47 -6.12 3.78 -8.99
C PRO A 47 -6.21 2.92 -10.26
N PHE A 48 -6.67 3.54 -11.35
CA PHE A 48 -6.72 2.89 -12.68
C PHE A 48 -5.64 3.47 -13.59
N PHE A 49 -4.80 2.60 -14.13
CA PHE A 49 -3.73 2.98 -15.07
C PHE A 49 -4.03 2.47 -16.46
N ARG A 50 -3.79 3.30 -17.49
CA ARG A 50 -3.86 2.85 -18.89
C ARG A 50 -2.58 2.10 -19.24
N SER A 51 -2.71 1.03 -20.02
CA SER A 51 -1.55 0.38 -20.62
C SER A 51 -0.92 1.30 -21.66
N SER A 52 0.40 1.48 -21.61
CA SER A 52 1.14 2.26 -22.58
C SER A 52 1.34 1.43 -23.86
N VAL A 53 0.38 1.50 -24.78
CA VAL A 53 0.54 1.01 -26.14
C VAL A 53 0.43 2.22 -27.07
N PRO A 54 1.49 2.63 -27.77
CA PRO A 54 1.40 3.67 -28.79
C PRO A 54 0.41 3.22 -29.87
N GLY A 55 -0.49 4.11 -30.31
CA GLY A 55 -1.64 3.79 -31.17
C GLY A 55 -1.33 3.15 -32.53
N ASN A 56 -0.06 3.03 -32.93
CA ASN A 56 0.38 2.45 -34.20
C ASN A 56 1.19 1.15 -34.06
N VAL A 57 1.35 0.60 -32.85
CA VAL A 57 2.04 -0.68 -32.62
C VAL A 57 1.02 -1.71 -32.14
N PRO A 58 0.98 -2.94 -32.70
CA PRO A 58 0.17 -4.01 -32.13
C PRO A 58 0.44 -4.11 -30.62
N PRO A 59 -0.57 -4.16 -29.76
CA PRO A 59 -0.35 -4.21 -28.32
C PRO A 59 0.58 -5.37 -28.00
N ALA A 60 1.75 -5.04 -27.44
CA ALA A 60 2.61 -6.05 -26.86
C ALA A 60 1.76 -6.86 -25.86
N PRO A 61 1.93 -8.18 -25.77
CA PRO A 61 1.20 -8.97 -24.78
C PRO A 61 1.40 -8.31 -23.42
N PRO A 62 0.32 -8.15 -22.62
CA PRO A 62 0.40 -7.48 -21.34
C PRO A 62 1.53 -8.12 -20.52
N PRO A 63 2.32 -7.33 -19.77
CA PRO A 63 3.37 -7.88 -18.94
C PRO A 63 2.78 -8.95 -18.03
N LYS A 64 3.51 -10.05 -17.82
CA LYS A 64 3.09 -11.11 -16.92
C LYS A 64 2.73 -10.46 -15.57
N MET A 65 1.52 -10.73 -15.07
CA MET A 65 1.05 -10.15 -13.80
C MET A 65 2.01 -10.40 -12.64
N SER A 66 2.74 -11.51 -12.65
CA SER A 66 3.80 -11.79 -11.69
C SER A 66 4.93 -10.76 -11.75
N LEU A 67 5.39 -10.37 -12.95
CA LEU A 67 6.43 -9.36 -13.11
C LEU A 67 5.98 -8.00 -12.57
N LEU A 68 4.74 -7.60 -12.91
CA LEU A 68 4.17 -6.34 -12.41
C LEU A 68 4.05 -6.35 -10.87
N ALA A 69 3.54 -7.44 -10.28
CA ALA A 69 3.45 -7.59 -8.84
C ALA A 69 4.82 -7.45 -8.18
N THR A 70 5.85 -8.14 -8.68
CA THR A 70 7.23 -8.04 -8.16
C THR A 70 7.79 -6.62 -8.30
N THR A 71 7.53 -5.92 -9.42
CA THR A 71 7.94 -4.53 -9.61
C THR A 71 7.28 -3.59 -8.59
N ILE A 72 5.97 -3.75 -8.36
CA ILE A 72 5.23 -2.94 -7.38
C ILE A 72 5.73 -3.23 -5.96
N GLN A 73 5.89 -4.50 -5.60
CA GLN A 73 6.42 -4.88 -4.28
C GLN A 73 7.79 -4.27 -4.01
N ARG A 74 8.71 -4.33 -4.99
CA ARG A 74 10.05 -3.72 -4.85
C ARG A 74 9.97 -2.21 -4.70
N ALA A 75 9.15 -1.54 -5.52
CA ALA A 75 8.97 -0.10 -5.43
C ALA A 75 8.41 0.33 -4.06
N ILE A 76 7.46 -0.44 -3.50
CA ILE A 76 6.94 -0.20 -2.15
C ILE A 76 8.05 -0.41 -1.11
N ALA A 77 8.82 -1.50 -1.18
CA ALA A 77 9.90 -1.77 -0.24
C ALA A 77 10.96 -0.66 -0.23
N GLU A 78 11.30 -0.11 -1.41
CA GLU A 78 12.20 1.06 -1.55
C GLU A 78 11.57 2.32 -0.95
N ALA A 79 10.31 2.63 -1.28
CA ALA A 79 9.61 3.79 -0.74
C ALA A 79 9.50 3.76 0.80
N LEU A 80 9.26 2.58 1.37
CA LEU A 80 9.18 2.38 2.82
C LEU A 80 10.48 2.70 3.56
N MET A 81 11.63 2.80 2.89
CA MET A 81 12.84 3.30 3.56
C MET A 81 12.70 4.78 3.95
N TYR A 82 12.03 5.57 3.11
CA TYR A 82 11.79 7.00 3.32
C TYR A 82 10.51 7.25 4.11
N TYR A 83 9.49 6.43 3.88
CA TYR A 83 8.18 6.49 4.54
C TYR A 83 8.03 5.37 5.57
N TYR A 84 9.10 5.08 6.32
CA TYR A 84 9.15 3.97 7.26
C TYR A 84 8.05 3.96 8.34
N PRO A 85 7.46 5.11 8.78
CA PRO A 85 6.30 5.07 9.67
C PRO A 85 5.09 4.36 9.06
N LEU A 86 5.01 4.19 7.74
CA LEU A 86 3.93 3.40 7.12
C LEU A 86 4.10 1.89 7.31
N ALA A 87 5.33 1.42 7.59
CA ALA A 87 5.63 0.02 7.89
C ALA A 87 5.51 -0.33 9.40
N SER A 88 4.84 0.54 10.17
CA SER A 88 4.74 0.49 11.63
C SER A 88 3.46 -0.20 12.12
N ARG A 89 3.19 -0.12 13.43
CA ARG A 89 1.86 -0.38 14.00
C ARG A 89 1.39 0.80 14.84
N LEU A 90 0.10 1.10 14.78
CA LEU A 90 -0.54 2.03 15.71
C LEU A 90 -0.71 1.35 17.07
N ARG A 91 -0.48 2.12 18.14
CA ARG A 91 -0.68 1.69 19.53
C ARG A 91 -1.30 2.84 20.32
N GLU A 92 -2.22 2.52 21.22
CA GLU A 92 -2.82 3.49 22.13
C GLU A 92 -1.98 3.60 23.43
N LEU A 93 -1.79 4.83 23.91
CA LEU A 93 -1.18 5.11 25.21
C LEU A 93 -2.23 5.11 26.33
N PRO A 94 -1.83 5.00 27.61
CA PRO A 94 -2.77 5.04 28.73
C PRO A 94 -3.64 6.32 28.80
N CYS A 95 -3.20 7.41 28.19
CA CYS A 95 -3.97 8.65 28.08
C CYS A 95 -4.98 8.68 26.92
N GLY A 96 -5.10 7.60 26.14
CA GLY A 96 -6.02 7.48 24.99
C GLY A 96 -5.45 7.97 23.65
N LYS A 97 -4.25 8.58 23.65
CA LYS A 97 -3.59 9.08 22.44
C LYS A 97 -2.96 7.94 21.64
N LEU A 98 -3.09 7.97 20.31
CA LEU A 98 -2.40 7.03 19.43
C LEU A 98 -0.94 7.44 19.18
N VAL A 99 -0.08 6.44 19.05
CA VAL A 99 1.32 6.58 18.63
C VAL A 99 1.65 5.58 17.53
N VAL A 100 2.66 5.94 16.75
CA VAL A 100 3.23 5.09 15.70
C VAL A 100 4.44 4.37 16.28
N ASP A 101 4.34 3.06 16.46
CA ASP A 101 5.45 2.19 16.85
C ASP A 101 6.20 1.71 15.59
N CYS A 102 7.24 2.44 15.21
CA CYS A 102 8.06 2.14 14.04
C CYS A 102 8.91 0.89 14.30
N ASN A 103 8.42 -0.26 13.84
CA ASN A 103 8.97 -1.58 14.14
C ASN A 103 9.16 -2.45 12.88
N GLU A 104 9.12 -1.84 11.70
CA GLU A 104 9.41 -2.47 10.40
C GLU A 104 8.54 -3.68 10.05
N LYS A 105 7.37 -3.82 10.68
CA LYS A 105 6.46 -4.94 10.45
C LYS A 105 5.80 -4.92 9.07
N GLY A 106 6.16 -3.98 8.20
CA GLY A 106 5.78 -3.93 6.79
C GLY A 106 4.30 -3.62 6.56
N VAL A 107 3.93 -3.63 5.28
CA VAL A 107 2.57 -3.34 4.78
C VAL A 107 2.03 -4.49 3.94
N PHE A 108 0.71 -4.62 3.88
CA PHE A 108 0.01 -5.56 3.00
C PHE A 108 -0.58 -4.80 1.81
N PRO A 109 0.16 -4.65 0.69
CA PRO A 109 -0.41 -4.05 -0.50
C PRO A 109 -1.54 -4.93 -1.07
N ARG A 110 -2.59 -4.27 -1.55
CA ARG A 110 -3.71 -4.92 -2.24
C ARG A 110 -3.71 -4.43 -3.69
N TYR A 111 -3.00 -5.15 -4.56
CA TYR A 111 -3.05 -5.01 -6.01
C TYR A 111 -3.91 -6.11 -6.65
#